data_AF-A0A8T0VCV9-F1
#
_entry.id   AF-A0A8T0VCV9-F1
#
_cell.length_a   1.000
_cell.length_b   1.000
_cell.length_c   1.000
_cell.angle_alpha   90.00
_cell.angle_beta   90.00
_cell.angle_gamma   90.00
#
_symmetry.space_group_name_H-M   'P 1'
#
loop_
_entity.id
_entity.type
_entity.pdbx_description
1 polymer ?
#
loop_
_entity_poly.entity_id
_entity_poly.type
_entity_poly.pdbx_seq_one_letter_code
_entity_poly.pdbx_strand_id
1 'polypeptide(L)'
;MAESVGAVIVQETVSQILSGIVQKYEEKEESNANRNLERLEMAHIRLEAALETSDKWQITDASLLRWRRKLKRAAQECGDTLHKSKQRILESEQMKREVKNSSLPNRIVHATKSFVFSVLDRSNNELSISIAQRFEWYAAGASEFLRFVELGCTPRCHMPFDSLVKNLFAGKELHHKIVRGKQVSVLSVQVGAGPYFRAWNQRWFDICPV
;
A
#
# COMPACT_ATOMS: atom_id res chain seq x y z
N MET A 1 68.33 13.90 25.44
CA MET A 1 67.21 13.02 25.06
C MET A 1 66.07 13.34 26.00
N ALA A 2 65.04 14.04 25.50
CA ALA A 2 63.90 14.49 26.29
C ALA A 2 62.66 13.68 25.89
N GLU A 3 61.94 13.22 26.89
CA GLU A 3 60.82 12.28 26.84
C GLU A 3 59.64 12.80 25.99
N SER A 4 59.25 12.05 24.95
CA SER A 4 57.96 12.20 24.28
C SER A 4 56.97 11.18 24.86
N VAL A 5 56.45 11.46 26.05
CA VAL A 5 55.41 10.62 26.67
C VAL A 5 54.25 11.54 27.07
N GLY A 6 53.49 11.99 26.07
CA GLY A 6 52.35 12.89 26.31
C GLY A 6 51.21 12.82 25.29
N ALA A 7 51.40 12.18 24.13
CA ALA A 7 50.41 12.18 23.05
C ALA A 7 49.53 10.93 22.96
N VAL A 8 49.86 9.85 23.67
CA VAL A 8 49.20 8.53 23.47
C VAL A 8 47.92 8.35 24.30
N ILE A 9 47.72 9.12 25.37
CA ILE A 9 46.56 8.93 26.28
C ILE A 9 45.34 9.79 25.89
N VAL A 10 45.51 10.84 25.09
CA VAL A 10 44.40 11.76 24.73
C VAL A 10 43.52 11.21 23.59
N GLN A 11 44.08 10.40 22.69
CA GLN A 11 43.35 9.91 21.51
C GLN A 11 42.27 8.86 21.87
N GLU A 12 42.54 8.03 22.88
CA GLU A 12 41.62 6.98 23.36
C GLU A 12 40.39 7.60 24.03
N THR A 13 40.58 8.62 24.88
CA THR A 13 39.47 9.27 25.61
C THR A 13 38.58 10.11 24.69
N VAL A 14 39.17 10.80 23.71
CA VAL A 14 38.40 11.56 22.71
C VAL A 14 37.66 10.61 21.77
N SER A 15 38.26 9.46 21.41
CA SER A 15 37.56 8.41 20.63
C SER A 15 36.39 7.80 21.39
N GLN A 16 36.52 7.58 22.70
CA GLN A 16 35.44 7.06 23.56
C GLN A 16 34.27 8.06 23.68
N ILE A 17 34.56 9.36 23.85
CA ILE A 17 33.54 10.41 23.92
C ILE A 17 32.83 10.59 22.57
N LEU A 18 33.59 10.62 21.47
CA LEU A 18 33.02 10.67 20.12
C LEU A 18 32.18 9.42 19.82
N SER A 19 32.64 8.24 20.24
CA SER A 19 31.90 6.98 20.13
C SER A 19 30.57 7.04 20.87
N GLY A 20 30.55 7.50 22.12
CA GLY A 20 29.32 7.64 22.91
C GLY A 20 28.32 8.63 22.30
N ILE A 21 28.81 9.69 21.66
CA ILE A 21 27.97 10.67 20.95
C ILE A 21 27.41 10.02 19.66
N VAL A 22 28.25 9.38 18.86
CA VAL A 22 27.87 8.70 17.61
C VAL A 22 26.83 7.61 17.89
N GLN A 23 27.04 6.77 18.90
CA GLN A 23 26.12 5.71 19.28
C GLN A 23 24.74 6.25 19.67
N LYS A 24 24.69 7.34 20.45
CA LYS A 24 23.44 8.00 20.85
C LYS A 24 22.69 8.60 19.65
N TYR A 25 23.39 9.05 18.62
CA TYR A 25 22.78 9.50 17.37
C TYR A 25 22.27 8.33 16.53
N GLU A 26 23.03 7.24 16.43
CA GLU A 26 22.62 6.03 15.70
C GLU A 26 21.35 5.42 16.28
N GLU A 27 21.22 5.31 17.62
CA GLU A 27 20.01 4.78 18.27
C GLU A 27 18.76 5.65 17.99
N LYS A 28 18.93 6.97 17.94
CA LYS A 28 17.83 7.92 17.66
C LYS A 28 17.39 7.87 16.19
N GLU A 29 18.34 7.67 15.28
CA GLU A 29 18.08 7.50 13.85
C GLU A 29 17.47 6.12 13.53
N GLU A 30 17.88 5.05 14.21
CA GLU A 30 17.24 3.75 14.03
C GLU A 30 15.78 3.78 14.54
N SER A 31 15.52 4.50 15.64
CA SER A 31 14.17 4.72 16.17
C SER A 31 13.25 5.53 15.25
N ASN A 32 13.76 6.62 14.64
CA ASN A 32 12.93 7.45 13.76
C ASN A 32 12.66 6.78 12.39
N ALA A 33 13.61 6.01 11.87
CA ALA A 33 13.45 5.21 10.65
C ALA A 33 12.37 4.15 10.86
N ASN A 34 12.38 3.46 12.01
CA ASN A 34 11.35 2.50 12.37
C ASN A 34 9.96 3.16 12.46
N ARG A 35 9.86 4.32 13.11
CA ARG A 35 8.59 5.07 13.18
C ARG A 35 8.09 5.51 11.80
N ASN A 36 8.98 5.92 10.89
CA ASN A 36 8.58 6.29 9.54
C ASN A 36 8.12 5.09 8.72
N LEU A 37 8.75 3.93 8.93
CA LEU A 37 8.32 2.67 8.32
C LEU A 37 6.91 2.29 8.77
N GLU A 38 6.61 2.37 10.07
CA GLU A 38 5.26 2.14 10.61
C GLU A 38 4.22 3.11 10.01
N ARG A 39 4.58 4.39 9.86
CA ARG A 39 3.72 5.41 9.22
C ARG A 39 3.43 5.07 7.77
N LEU A 40 4.44 4.61 7.02
CA LEU A 40 4.29 4.15 5.64
C LEU A 40 3.39 2.91 5.54
N GLU A 41 3.60 1.94 6.42
CA GLU A 41 2.78 0.72 6.49
C GLU A 41 1.32 1.05 6.78
N MET A 42 1.07 1.92 7.76
CA MET A 42 -0.29 2.35 8.08
C MET A 42 -0.93 3.14 6.92
N ALA A 43 -0.16 4.00 6.26
CA ALA A 43 -0.66 4.73 5.09
C ALA A 43 -1.02 3.78 3.94
N HIS A 44 -0.19 2.76 3.67
CA HIS A 44 -0.46 1.74 2.67
C HIS A 44 -1.75 0.97 2.98
N ILE A 45 -1.90 0.46 4.21
CA ILE A 45 -3.09 -0.26 4.67
C ILE A 45 -4.35 0.59 4.48
N ARG A 46 -4.30 1.88 4.88
CA ARG A 46 -5.44 2.79 4.73
C ARG A 46 -5.81 3.03 3.28
N LEU A 47 -4.81 3.16 2.40
CA LEU A 47 -5.03 3.32 0.95
C LEU A 47 -5.67 2.07 0.34
N GLU A 48 -5.15 0.88 0.63
CA GLU A 48 -5.70 -0.39 0.15
C GLU A 48 -7.13 -0.60 0.65
N ALA A 49 -7.36 -0.44 1.94
CA ALA A 49 -8.70 -0.59 2.54
C ALA A 49 -9.71 0.36 1.91
N ALA A 50 -9.32 1.61 1.62
CA ALA A 50 -10.19 2.56 0.93
C ALA A 50 -10.46 2.15 -0.53
N LEU A 51 -9.44 1.67 -1.24
CA LEU A 51 -9.60 1.21 -2.61
C LEU A 51 -10.50 -0.02 -2.70
N GLU A 52 -10.29 -1.02 -1.85
CA GLU A 52 -11.13 -2.23 -1.73
C GLU A 52 -12.57 -1.91 -1.34
N THR A 53 -12.75 -0.96 -0.43
CA THR A 53 -14.09 -0.51 -0.05
C THR A 53 -14.76 0.18 -1.22
N SER A 54 -14.05 1.06 -1.94
CA SER A 54 -14.58 1.76 -3.13
C SER A 54 -14.90 0.82 -4.30
N ASP A 55 -14.30 -0.38 -4.36
CA ASP A 55 -14.62 -1.41 -5.36
C ASP A 55 -16.04 -1.96 -5.22
N LYS A 56 -16.60 -1.86 -4.02
CA LYS A 56 -17.98 -2.27 -3.71
C LYS A 56 -19.02 -1.23 -4.13
N TRP A 57 -18.62 -0.14 -4.78
CA TRP A 57 -19.51 0.94 -5.21
C TRP A 57 -19.43 1.17 -6.72
N GLN A 58 -20.56 1.51 -7.33
CA GLN A 58 -20.65 1.91 -8.73
C GLN A 58 -20.35 3.41 -8.86
N ILE A 59 -19.08 3.72 -9.11
CA ILE A 59 -18.61 5.10 -9.29
C ILE A 59 -18.73 5.47 -10.76
N THR A 60 -19.72 6.31 -11.09
CA THR A 60 -19.90 6.85 -12.46
C THR A 60 -19.30 8.25 -12.62
N ASP A 61 -19.15 8.99 -11.52
CA ASP A 61 -18.62 10.35 -11.53
C ASP A 61 -17.15 10.37 -11.99
N ALA A 62 -16.86 11.17 -13.02
CA ALA A 62 -15.55 11.24 -13.64
C ALA A 62 -14.46 11.77 -12.69
N SER A 63 -14.81 12.69 -11.78
CA SER A 63 -13.87 13.26 -10.82
C SER A 63 -13.49 12.24 -9.74
N LEU A 64 -14.45 11.46 -9.25
CA LEU A 64 -14.22 10.37 -8.30
C LEU A 64 -13.43 9.23 -8.95
N LEU A 65 -13.71 8.89 -10.20
CA LEU A 65 -12.90 7.92 -10.96
C LEU A 65 -11.45 8.40 -11.11
N ARG A 66 -11.23 9.68 -11.41
CA ARG A 66 -9.87 10.26 -11.48
C ARG A 66 -9.18 10.23 -10.13
N TRP A 67 -9.89 10.54 -9.05
CA TRP A 67 -9.37 10.47 -7.68
C TRP A 67 -8.96 9.04 -7.34
N ARG A 68 -9.83 8.06 -7.59
CA ARG A 68 -9.54 6.65 -7.37
C ARG A 68 -8.29 6.17 -8.11
N ARG A 69 -8.09 6.58 -9.38
CA ARG A 69 -6.85 6.26 -10.13
C ARG A 69 -5.59 6.88 -9.51
N LYS A 70 -5.70 8.07 -8.89
CA LYS A 70 -4.58 8.67 -8.16
C LYS A 70 -4.27 7.89 -6.88
N LEU A 71 -5.30 7.49 -6.14
CA LEU A 71 -5.13 6.66 -4.93
C LEU A 71 -4.52 5.29 -5.27
N LYS A 72 -4.95 4.64 -6.36
CA LYS A 72 -4.33 3.38 -6.83
C LYS A 72 -2.83 3.53 -7.11
N ARG A 73 -2.42 4.60 -7.78
CA ARG A 73 -0.99 4.89 -8.01
C ARG A 73 -0.25 5.16 -6.70
N ALA A 74 -0.84 5.95 -5.82
CA ALA A 74 -0.24 6.24 -4.52
C ALA A 74 -0.07 4.97 -3.66
N ALA A 75 -1.04 4.06 -3.68
CA ALA A 75 -0.96 2.77 -3.00
C ALA A 75 0.21 1.94 -3.55
N GLN A 76 0.29 1.78 -4.87
CA GLN A 76 1.40 1.06 -5.51
C GLN A 76 2.77 1.67 -5.16
N GLU A 77 2.92 3.00 -5.31
CA GLU A 77 4.17 3.69 -4.99
C GLU A 77 4.54 3.55 -3.50
N CYS A 78 3.53 3.56 -2.61
CA CYS A 78 3.72 3.37 -1.18
C CYS A 78 4.20 1.94 -0.88
N GLY A 79 3.58 0.94 -1.50
CA GLY A 79 3.95 -0.47 -1.38
C GLY A 79 5.37 -0.74 -1.88
N ASP A 80 5.73 -0.21 -3.05
CA ASP A 80 7.07 -0.31 -3.62
C ASP A 80 8.12 0.34 -2.69
N THR A 81 7.79 1.48 -2.12
CA THR A 81 8.68 2.19 -1.17
C THR A 81 8.81 1.41 0.14
N LEU A 82 7.71 0.88 0.68
CA LEU A 82 7.70 0.06 1.88
C LEU A 82 8.56 -1.19 1.69
N HIS A 83 8.42 -1.87 0.54
CA HIS A 83 9.20 -3.05 0.22
C HIS A 83 10.71 -2.74 0.12
N LYS A 84 11.09 -1.68 -0.59
CA LYS A 84 12.49 -1.23 -0.67
C LYS A 84 13.07 -0.86 0.70
N SER A 85 12.28 -0.22 1.56
CA SER A 85 12.72 0.13 2.91
C SER A 85 12.91 -1.10 3.79
N LYS A 86 11.99 -2.07 3.75
CA LYS A 86 12.15 -3.37 4.45
C LYS A 86 13.40 -4.12 3.98
N GLN A 87 13.65 -4.15 2.66
CA GLN A 87 14.84 -4.76 2.08
C GLN A 87 16.14 -4.13 2.58
N ARG A 88 16.22 -2.80 2.63
CA ARG A 88 17.41 -2.08 3.14
C ARG A 88 17.70 -2.38 4.61
N ILE A 89 16.65 -2.52 5.44
CA ILE A 89 16.81 -2.87 6.86
C ILE A 89 17.44 -4.27 6.98
N LEU A 90 16.94 -5.25 6.22
CA LEU A 90 17.50 -6.60 6.21
C LEU A 90 18.96 -6.65 5.74
N GLU A 91 19.30 -5.90 4.69
CA GLU A 91 20.68 -5.80 4.19
C GLU A 91 21.62 -5.15 5.22
N SER A 92 21.16 -4.10 5.90
CA SER A 92 21.91 -3.45 6.98
C SER A 92 22.15 -4.39 8.16
N GLU A 93 21.13 -5.15 8.59
CA GLU A 93 21.28 -6.16 9.63
C GLU A 93 22.27 -7.27 9.25
N GLN A 94 22.19 -7.76 8.01
CA GLN A 94 23.11 -8.76 7.49
C GLN A 94 24.55 -8.24 7.48
N MET A 95 24.76 -7.01 6.98
CA MET A 95 26.07 -6.36 6.97
C MET A 95 26.64 -6.20 8.39
N LYS A 96 25.81 -5.78 9.36
CA LYS A 96 26.19 -5.69 10.78
C LYS A 96 26.65 -7.05 11.34
N ARG A 97 26.00 -8.16 10.94
CA ARG A 97 26.39 -9.52 11.35
C ARG A 97 27.70 -9.98 10.70
N GLU A 98 27.87 -9.73 9.41
CA GLU A 98 29.09 -10.09 8.67
C GLU A 98 30.32 -9.35 9.20
N VAL A 99 30.19 -8.06 9.53
CA VAL A 99 31.26 -7.26 10.18
C VAL A 99 31.74 -7.94 11.47
N LYS A 100 30.81 -8.38 12.33
CA LYS A 100 31.12 -9.02 13.63
C LYS A 100 31.88 -10.34 13.49
N ASN A 101 31.69 -11.05 12.37
CA ASN A 101 32.27 -12.37 12.13
C ASN A 101 33.52 -12.36 11.21
N SER A 102 34.00 -11.18 10.80
CA SER A 102 35.07 -11.03 9.81
C SER A 102 36.47 -10.83 10.41
N SER A 103 37.51 -11.24 9.66
CA SER A 103 38.92 -10.99 10.00
C SER A 103 39.30 -9.51 9.85
N LEU A 104 40.36 -9.05 10.53
CA LEU A 104 40.76 -7.63 10.60
C LEU A 104 40.84 -6.89 9.24
N PRO A 105 41.41 -7.47 8.15
CA PRO A 105 41.44 -6.80 6.85
C PRO A 105 40.04 -6.63 6.23
N ASN A 106 39.18 -7.65 6.35
CA ASN A 106 37.79 -7.57 5.90
C ASN A 106 36.99 -6.56 6.73
N ARG A 107 37.26 -6.46 8.03
CA ARG A 107 36.60 -5.51 8.93
C ARG A 107 36.84 -4.06 8.53
N ILE A 108 38.02 -3.72 7.99
CA ILE A 108 38.33 -2.37 7.48
C ILE A 108 37.53 -2.07 6.20
N VAL A 109 37.51 -3.01 5.23
CA VAL A 109 36.71 -2.86 4.00
C VAL A 109 35.22 -2.73 4.31
N HIS A 110 34.71 -3.54 5.23
CA HIS A 110 33.33 -3.46 5.67
C HIS A 110 33.04 -2.20 6.51
N ALA A 111 34.00 -1.69 7.29
CA ALA A 111 33.85 -0.43 8.01
C ALA A 111 33.77 0.77 7.05
N THR A 112 34.57 0.80 5.98
CA THR A 112 34.47 1.83 4.93
C THR A 112 33.12 1.76 4.21
N LYS A 113 32.65 0.55 3.86
CA LYS A 113 31.31 0.37 3.28
C LYS A 113 30.20 0.81 4.24
N SER A 114 30.31 0.44 5.52
CA SER A 114 29.35 0.84 6.55
C SER A 114 29.30 2.36 6.71
N PHE A 115 30.45 3.04 6.69
CA PHE A 115 30.51 4.50 6.81
C PHE A 115 29.81 5.21 5.64
N VAL A 116 30.05 4.74 4.40
CA VAL A 116 29.35 5.26 3.20
C VAL A 116 27.84 4.99 3.30
N PHE A 117 27.45 3.81 3.80
CA PHE A 117 26.05 3.48 4.06
C PHE A 117 25.42 4.40 5.11
N SER A 118 26.09 4.70 6.23
CA SER A 118 25.57 5.59 7.27
C SER A 118 25.34 7.03 6.78
N VAL A 119 26.22 7.55 5.91
CA VAL A 119 26.05 8.87 5.29
C VAL A 119 24.86 8.88 4.34
N LEU A 120 24.71 7.83 3.53
CA LEU A 120 23.55 7.66 2.66
C LEU A 120 22.26 7.48 3.48
N ASP A 121 22.30 6.71 4.55
CA ASP A 121 21.16 6.43 5.42
C ASP A 121 20.63 7.69 6.10
N ARG A 122 21.51 8.58 6.57
CA ARG A 122 21.13 9.90 7.09
C ARG A 122 20.31 10.71 6.06
N SER A 123 20.77 10.77 4.81
CA SER A 123 20.03 11.45 3.74
C SER A 123 18.71 10.74 3.40
N ASN A 124 18.69 9.42 3.50
CA ASN A 124 17.50 8.60 3.28
C ASN A 124 16.47 8.79 4.38
N ASN A 125 16.85 9.15 5.61
CA ASN A 125 15.91 9.30 6.70
C ASN A 125 15.08 10.60 6.60
N GLU A 126 15.72 11.72 6.25
CA GLU A 126 15.02 12.96 5.95
C GLU A 126 14.10 12.79 4.72
N LEU A 127 14.61 12.10 3.70
CA LEU A 127 13.80 11.64 2.56
C LEU A 127 12.64 10.74 3.03
N SER A 128 12.88 9.81 3.96
CA SER A 128 11.88 8.88 4.50
C SER A 128 10.77 9.59 5.26
N ILE A 129 11.07 10.65 6.01
CA ILE A 129 10.06 11.48 6.70
C ILE A 129 9.16 12.15 5.66
N SER A 130 9.76 12.78 4.64
CA SER A 130 9.01 13.48 3.59
C SER A 130 8.15 12.51 2.76
N ILE A 131 8.66 11.30 2.51
CA ILE A 131 7.94 10.23 1.82
C ILE A 131 6.78 9.73 2.68
N ALA A 132 7.00 9.49 3.98
CA ALA A 132 5.95 9.08 4.91
C ALA A 132 4.82 10.12 4.98
N GLN A 133 5.16 11.41 5.14
CA GLN A 133 4.19 12.51 5.15
C GLN A 133 3.38 12.59 3.85
N ARG A 134 4.02 12.36 2.70
CA ARG A 134 3.34 12.35 1.39
C ARG A 134 2.27 11.27 1.34
N PHE A 135 2.58 10.05 1.80
CA PHE A 135 1.63 8.95 1.76
C PHE A 135 0.57 9.04 2.86
N GLU A 136 0.90 9.61 4.01
CA GLU A 136 -0.10 9.99 5.01
C GLU A 136 -1.12 10.98 4.47
N TRP A 137 -0.68 11.98 3.70
CA TRP A 137 -1.57 12.92 3.05
C TRP A 137 -2.52 12.21 2.06
N TYR A 138 -2.02 11.27 1.27
CA TYR A 138 -2.86 10.44 0.40
C TYR A 138 -3.84 9.56 1.20
N ALA A 139 -3.39 8.96 2.30
CA ALA A 139 -4.20 8.11 3.16
C ALA A 139 -5.30 8.88 3.90
N ALA A 140 -5.04 10.13 4.30
CA ALA A 140 -6.05 11.05 4.79
C ALA A 140 -7.07 11.36 3.68
N GLY A 141 -6.58 11.75 2.50
CA GLY A 141 -7.39 11.98 1.29
C GLY A 141 -8.30 10.80 0.91
N ALA A 142 -7.85 9.57 1.15
CA ALA A 142 -8.61 8.37 0.88
C ALA A 142 -9.86 8.24 1.77
N SER A 143 -9.79 8.73 3.01
CA SER A 143 -10.94 8.78 3.92
C SER A 143 -11.99 9.78 3.43
N GLU A 144 -11.60 10.97 2.94
CA GLU A 144 -12.56 11.89 2.33
C GLU A 144 -13.14 11.35 1.03
N PHE A 145 -12.31 10.71 0.20
CA PHE A 145 -12.76 10.06 -1.04
C PHE A 145 -13.87 9.04 -0.76
N LEU A 146 -13.68 8.16 0.22
CA LEU A 146 -14.71 7.19 0.61
C LEU A 146 -16.02 7.86 1.02
N ARG A 147 -15.95 8.94 1.79
CA ARG A 147 -17.16 9.68 2.19
C ARG A 147 -17.96 10.19 0.98
N PHE A 148 -17.28 10.69 -0.06
CA PHE A 148 -17.95 11.10 -1.30
C PHE A 148 -18.52 9.91 -2.07
N VAL A 149 -17.82 8.77 -2.08
CA VAL A 149 -18.31 7.53 -2.71
C VAL A 149 -19.57 7.03 -1.98
N GLU A 150 -19.55 6.96 -0.66
CA GLU A 150 -20.66 6.44 0.16
C GLU A 150 -21.90 7.33 0.08
N LEU A 151 -21.73 8.66 -0.01
CA LEU A 151 -22.85 9.61 -0.11
C LEU A 151 -23.40 9.76 -1.53
N GLY A 152 -22.54 9.62 -2.54
CA GLY A 152 -22.88 9.98 -3.93
C GLY A 152 -23.04 8.81 -4.88
N CYS A 153 -22.58 7.61 -4.53
CA CYS A 153 -22.60 6.45 -5.43
C CYS A 153 -23.61 5.39 -5.00
N THR A 154 -23.99 4.52 -5.93
CA THR A 154 -24.83 3.36 -5.63
C THR A 154 -23.95 2.16 -5.23
N PRO A 155 -24.25 1.43 -4.15
CA PRO A 155 -23.57 0.18 -3.85
C PRO A 155 -23.61 -0.77 -5.05
N ARG A 156 -22.49 -1.42 -5.34
CA ARG A 156 -22.42 -2.45 -6.37
C ARG A 156 -23.11 -3.69 -5.82
N CYS A 157 -24.35 -3.90 -6.26
CA CYS A 157 -25.05 -5.15 -5.98
C CYS A 157 -24.33 -6.27 -6.74
N HIS A 158 -23.55 -7.09 -6.03
CA HIS A 158 -23.21 -8.40 -6.56
C HIS A 158 -24.49 -9.24 -6.54
N MET A 159 -25.33 -9.04 -7.55
CA MET A 159 -26.43 -9.96 -7.78
C MET A 159 -25.84 -11.24 -8.38
N PRO A 160 -26.14 -12.43 -7.83
CA PRO A 160 -25.78 -13.70 -8.46
C PRO A 160 -26.73 -13.96 -9.63
N PHE A 161 -26.81 -13.02 -10.56
CA PHE A 161 -27.64 -13.15 -11.74
C PHE A 161 -27.03 -14.06 -12.78
N ASP A 162 -25.74 -14.40 -12.71
CA ASP A 162 -25.11 -15.25 -13.72
C ASP A 162 -25.84 -16.58 -13.91
N SER A 163 -26.34 -17.19 -12.84
CA SER A 163 -27.12 -18.42 -12.93
C SER A 163 -28.53 -18.17 -13.51
N LEU A 164 -29.18 -17.08 -13.11
CA LEU A 164 -30.54 -16.72 -13.56
C LEU A 164 -30.55 -16.29 -15.02
N VAL A 165 -29.63 -15.40 -15.40
CA VAL A 165 -29.37 -14.92 -16.76
C VAL A 165 -28.99 -16.09 -17.65
N LYS A 166 -28.04 -16.96 -17.24
CA LYS A 166 -27.68 -18.16 -18.01
C LYS A 166 -28.86 -19.10 -18.22
N ASN A 167 -29.70 -19.32 -17.20
CA ASN A 167 -30.87 -20.18 -17.33
C ASN A 167 -31.93 -19.56 -18.26
N LEU A 168 -32.18 -18.25 -18.16
CA LEU A 168 -33.10 -17.53 -19.03
C LEU A 168 -32.63 -17.55 -20.50
N PHE A 169 -31.34 -17.33 -20.77
CA PHE A 169 -30.76 -17.47 -22.12
C PHE A 169 -30.72 -18.91 -22.63
N ALA A 170 -30.68 -19.90 -21.73
CA ALA A 170 -30.87 -21.31 -22.07
C ALA A 170 -32.35 -21.68 -22.34
N GLY A 171 -33.24 -20.69 -22.38
CA GLY A 171 -34.67 -20.86 -22.65
C GLY A 171 -35.47 -21.40 -21.47
N LYS A 172 -34.89 -21.43 -20.26
CA LYS A 172 -35.62 -21.87 -19.07
C LYS A 172 -36.49 -20.74 -18.55
N GLU A 173 -37.73 -21.07 -18.23
CA GLU A 173 -38.68 -20.16 -17.61
C GLU A 173 -38.39 -19.97 -16.13
N LEU A 174 -38.51 -18.73 -15.65
CA LEU A 174 -38.33 -18.40 -14.25
C LEU A 174 -39.69 -18.15 -13.61
N HIS A 175 -40.08 -19.00 -12.67
CA HIS A 175 -41.31 -18.84 -11.89
C HIS A 175 -40.98 -18.25 -10.53
N HIS A 176 -41.51 -17.07 -10.23
CA HIS A 176 -41.45 -16.45 -8.92
C HIS A 176 -42.83 -16.51 -8.25
N LYS A 177 -42.89 -17.14 -7.08
CA LYS A 177 -44.11 -17.26 -6.29
C LYS A 177 -44.11 -16.18 -5.21
N ILE A 178 -45.02 -15.22 -5.32
CA ILE A 178 -45.24 -14.18 -4.31
C ILE A 178 -46.38 -14.63 -3.42
N VAL A 179 -46.11 -14.77 -2.12
CA VAL A 179 -47.11 -15.15 -1.12
C VAL A 179 -47.39 -13.94 -0.24
N ARG A 180 -48.63 -13.46 -0.22
CA ARG A 180 -49.08 -12.36 0.64
C ARG A 180 -50.30 -12.80 1.44
N GLY A 181 -50.09 -13.21 2.69
CA GLY A 181 -51.13 -13.80 3.52
C GLY A 181 -51.64 -15.12 2.93
N LYS A 182 -52.97 -15.28 2.79
CA LYS A 182 -53.58 -16.47 2.12
C LYS A 182 -53.53 -16.40 0.60
N GLN A 183 -53.12 -15.28 0.01
CA GLN A 183 -53.11 -15.11 -1.43
C GLN A 183 -51.73 -15.46 -1.99
N VAL A 184 -51.73 -16.33 -3.01
CA VAL A 184 -50.54 -16.72 -3.75
C VAL A 184 -50.69 -16.20 -5.17
N SER A 185 -49.70 -15.44 -5.63
CA SER A 185 -49.58 -15.00 -7.02
C SER A 185 -48.30 -15.59 -7.61
N VAL A 186 -48.37 -16.08 -8.85
CA VAL A 186 -47.21 -16.60 -9.57
C VAL A 186 -46.91 -15.67 -10.71
N LEU A 187 -45.66 -15.21 -10.78
CA LEU A 187 -45.12 -14.40 -11.85
C LEU A 187 -44.12 -15.26 -12.62
N SER A 188 -44.39 -15.49 -13.89
CA SER A 188 -43.50 -16.25 -14.75
C SER A 188 -42.82 -15.31 -15.74
N VAL A 189 -41.50 -15.41 -15.86
CA VAL A 189 -40.69 -14.61 -16.79
C VAL A 189 -40.01 -15.57 -17.77
N GLN A 190 -40.27 -15.36 -19.06
CA GLN A 190 -39.63 -16.05 -20.16
C GLN A 190 -38.98 -15.05 -21.10
N VAL A 191 -37.88 -15.48 -21.74
CA VAL A 191 -37.25 -14.68 -22.80
C VAL A 191 -38.00 -14.92 -24.11
N GLY A 192 -38.72 -13.91 -24.58
CA GLY A 192 -39.47 -13.98 -25.85
C GLY A 192 -38.54 -13.94 -27.06
N ALA A 193 -38.58 -14.98 -27.90
CA ALA A 193 -37.88 -15.06 -29.18
C ALA A 193 -38.56 -14.18 -30.25
N GLY A 194 -38.57 -12.86 -30.04
CA GLY A 194 -38.96 -11.90 -31.06
C GLY A 194 -37.79 -11.58 -32.02
N PRO A 195 -38.05 -11.18 -33.28
CA PRO A 195 -36.99 -10.88 -34.27
C PRO A 195 -36.02 -9.77 -33.84
N TYR A 196 -36.32 -9.03 -32.77
CA TYR A 196 -35.45 -8.02 -32.16
C TYR A 196 -34.38 -8.57 -31.22
N PHE A 197 -34.40 -9.88 -30.88
CA PHE A 197 -33.47 -10.48 -29.92
C PHE A 197 -32.01 -10.45 -30.40
N ARG A 198 -31.78 -10.51 -31.73
CA ARG A 198 -30.43 -10.34 -32.30
C ARG A 198 -29.92 -8.90 -32.21
N ALA A 199 -30.79 -7.90 -32.18
CA ALA A 199 -30.39 -6.49 -32.11
C ALA A 199 -30.04 -6.04 -30.68
N TRP A 200 -30.57 -6.71 -29.65
CA TRP A 200 -30.25 -6.41 -28.25
C TRP A 200 -28.90 -6.98 -27.80
N ASN A 201 -28.42 -8.04 -28.46
CA ASN A 201 -27.18 -8.73 -28.06
C ASN A 201 -25.90 -7.93 -28.37
N GLN A 202 -25.97 -6.90 -29.23
CA GLN A 202 -24.85 -5.99 -29.49
C GLN A 202 -24.89 -4.73 -28.61
N ARG A 203 -26.04 -4.33 -28.05
CA ARG A 203 -26.17 -3.05 -27.34
C ARG A 203 -25.94 -3.14 -25.83
N TRP A 204 -25.94 -4.34 -25.24
CA TRP A 204 -25.65 -4.53 -23.81
C TRP A 204 -24.16 -4.66 -23.48
N PHE A 205 -23.31 -4.96 -24.47
CA PHE A 205 -21.86 -4.99 -24.26
C PHE A 205 -21.22 -3.59 -24.18
N ASP A 206 -21.93 -2.54 -24.58
CA ASP A 206 -21.42 -1.16 -24.58
C ASP A 206 -21.73 -0.36 -23.29
N ILE A 207 -22.35 -0.96 -22.26
CA ILE A 207 -22.71 -0.27 -20.99
C ILE A 207 -21.91 -0.79 -19.78
N CYS A 208 -20.83 -1.54 -20.01
CA CYS A 208 -19.88 -1.91 -18.96
C CYS A 208 -18.46 -1.55 -19.41
N PRO A 209 -17.89 -0.41 -19.00
CA PRO A 209 -16.46 -0.21 -19.16
C PRO A 209 -15.73 -1.09 -18.13
N VAL A 210 -14.78 -1.88 -18.65
CA VAL A 210 -13.75 -2.63 -17.92
C VAL A 210 -13.05 -1.76 -16.88
#